data_AF-A5L371-F1
#
_entry.id   AF-A5L371-F1
#
_cell.length_a   1.000
_cell.length_b   1.000
_cell.length_c   1.000
_cell.angle_alpha   90.00
_cell.angle_beta   90.00
_cell.angle_gamma   90.00
#
_symmetry.space_group_name_H-M   'P 1'
#
loop_
_entity.id
_entity.type
_entity.pdbx_description
1 polymer ?
#
loop_
_entity_poly.entity_id
_entity_poly.type
_entity_poly.pdbx_seq_one_letter_code
_entity_poly.pdbx_strand_id
1 'polypeptide(L)' 'MILTELHQYIDSQGVAARKEIAAKFGMSEDGVDAMLSVWVKKGKVSRLVDTNKHGHTTRVRYTICKQDGLSLNVMM' A
#
# COMPACT_ATOMS: atom_id res chain seq x y z
N MET A 1 13.04 4.47 -12.18
CA MET A 1 12.05 3.44 -12.59
C MET A 1 10.84 3.63 -11.72
N ILE A 2 9.66 3.80 -12.33
CA ILE A 2 8.41 4.28 -11.71
C ILE A 2 8.01 3.59 -10.39
N LEU A 3 8.47 2.35 -10.17
CA LEU A 3 8.34 1.64 -8.90
C LEU A 3 8.91 2.43 -7.72
N THR A 4 10.15 2.92 -7.79
CA THR A 4 10.78 3.65 -6.67
C THR A 4 10.02 4.91 -6.28
N GLU A 5 9.49 5.64 -7.27
CA GLU A 5 8.66 6.83 -7.06
C GLU A 5 7.31 6.48 -6.42
N LEU A 6 6.72 5.35 -6.80
CA LEU A 6 5.56 4.76 -6.12
C LEU A 6 5.86 4.51 -4.63
N HIS A 7 7.05 4.02 -4.27
CA HIS A 7 7.44 3.89 -2.84
C HIS A 7 7.43 5.22 -2.16
N GLN A 8 8.16 6.17 -2.75
CA GLN A 8 8.45 7.44 -2.12
C GLN A 8 7.16 8.22 -1.94
N TYR A 9 6.23 8.09 -2.87
CA TYR A 9 4.90 8.64 -2.74
C TYR A 9 4.12 8.07 -1.55
N ILE A 10 4.07 6.74 -1.43
CA ILE A 10 3.35 6.08 -0.31
C ILE A 10 4.08 6.34 1.01
N ASP A 11 5.40 6.41 1.03
CA ASP A 11 6.22 6.74 2.19
C ASP A 11 6.00 8.18 2.67
N SER A 12 5.97 9.14 1.73
CA SER A 12 5.73 10.54 2.03
C SER A 12 4.31 10.81 2.52
N GLN A 13 3.31 10.10 1.98
CA GLN A 13 1.91 10.19 2.43
C GLN A 13 1.62 9.33 3.67
N GLY A 14 2.46 8.33 3.97
CA GLY A 14 2.22 7.29 4.95
C GLY A 14 1.20 6.24 4.47
N VAL A 15 0.01 6.68 4.07
CA VAL A 15 -1.07 5.86 3.50
C VAL A 15 -1.58 6.48 2.22
N ALA A 16 -1.71 5.67 1.16
CA ALA A 16 -2.26 6.12 -0.10
C ALA A 16 -3.27 5.12 -0.66
N ALA A 17 -4.42 5.60 -1.13
CA ALA A 17 -5.42 4.74 -1.76
C ALA A 17 -4.99 4.33 -3.18
N ARG A 18 -5.37 3.13 -3.63
CA ARG A 18 -5.09 2.62 -4.99
C ARG A 18 -5.48 3.63 -6.07
N LYS A 19 -6.65 4.25 -5.90
CA LYS A 19 -7.22 5.24 -6.82
C LYS A 19 -6.42 6.55 -6.86
N GLU A 20 -5.93 7.02 -5.70
CA GLU A 20 -5.10 8.24 -5.63
C GLU A 20 -3.77 8.02 -6.36
N ILE A 21 -3.16 6.86 -6.14
CA ILE A 21 -1.92 6.47 -6.81
C ILE A 21 -2.15 6.35 -8.32
N ALA A 22 -3.22 5.67 -8.74
CA ALA A 22 -3.59 5.54 -10.14
C ALA A 22 -3.76 6.91 -10.83
N ALA A 23 -4.47 7.83 -10.18
CA ALA A 23 -4.68 9.19 -10.69
C ALA A 23 -3.37 9.99 -10.76
N LYS A 24 -2.52 9.91 -9.73
CA LYS A 24 -1.26 10.67 -9.67
C LYS A 24 -0.26 10.21 -10.73
N PHE A 25 -0.18 8.90 -10.95
CA PHE A 25 0.75 8.30 -11.91
C PHE A 25 0.13 8.12 -13.31
N GLY A 26 -1.14 8.49 -13.51
CA GLY A 26 -1.84 8.35 -14.79
C GLY A 26 -1.95 6.91 -15.29
N MET A 27 -2.08 5.94 -14.37
CA MET A 27 -2.12 4.51 -14.69
C MET A 27 -3.40 3.85 -14.18
N SER A 28 -3.76 2.71 -14.77
CA SER A 28 -4.91 1.92 -14.32
C SER A 28 -4.68 1.41 -12.91
N GLU A 29 -5.75 1.34 -12.14
CA GLU A 29 -5.69 0.88 -10.75
C GLU A 29 -5.18 -0.57 -10.60
N ASP A 30 -5.46 -1.43 -11.58
CA ASP A 30 -4.90 -2.79 -11.64
C ASP A 30 -3.41 -2.80 -11.99
N GLY A 31 -2.94 -1.79 -12.73
CA GLY A 31 -1.51 -1.56 -12.97
C GLY A 31 -0.78 -1.18 -11.68
N VAL A 32 -1.40 -0.33 -10.85
CA VAL A 32 -0.89 -0.01 -9.50
C VAL A 32 -0.81 -1.27 -8.64
N ASP A 33 -1.85 -2.10 -8.66
CA ASP A 33 -1.92 -3.35 -7.90
C ASP A 33 -0.81 -4.32 -8.32
N ALA A 34 -0.62 -4.51 -9.63
CA ALA A 34 0.44 -5.34 -10.17
C ALA A 34 1.85 -4.88 -9.74
N MET A 35 2.09 -3.56 -9.78
CA MET A 35 3.37 -2.99 -9.38
C MET A 35 3.61 -3.12 -7.87
N LEU A 36 2.62 -2.79 -7.05
CA LEU A 36 2.74 -2.87 -5.59
C LEU A 36 2.73 -4.31 -5.09
N SER A 37 2.14 -5.26 -5.83
CA SER A 37 2.17 -6.69 -5.49
C SER A 37 3.59 -7.23 -5.33
N VAL A 38 4.55 -6.74 -6.14
CA VAL A 38 5.98 -7.10 -5.98
C VAL A 38 6.52 -6.68 -4.61
N TRP A 39 6.03 -5.58 -4.06
CA TRP A 39 6.51 -5.04 -2.79
C TRP A 39 5.75 -5.53 -1.58
N VAL A 40 4.48 -5.85 -1.77
CA VAL A 40 3.68 -6.66 -0.84
C VAL A 40 4.35 -8.02 -0.67
N LYS A 41 4.72 -8.70 -1.76
CA LYS A 41 5.48 -9.96 -1.71
C LYS A 41 6.84 -9.82 -1.03
N LYS A 42 7.49 -8.66 -1.15
CA LYS A 42 8.76 -8.35 -0.48
C LYS A 42 8.60 -7.87 0.97
N GLY A 43 7.37 -7.71 1.47
CA GLY A 43 7.08 -7.20 2.82
C GLY A 43 7.42 -5.72 3.03
N LYS A 44 7.63 -4.94 1.97
CA LYS A 44 7.94 -3.50 2.05
C LYS A 44 6.69 -2.62 2.08
N VAL A 45 5.59 -3.11 1.51
CA VAL A 45 4.30 -2.42 1.45
C VAL A 45 3.23 -3.35 1.99
N SER A 46 2.35 -2.82 2.82
CA SER A 46 1.15 -3.52 3.27
C SER A 46 -0.07 -3.02 2.49
N ARG A 47 -0.88 -3.97 2.02
CA ARG A 47 -2.15 -3.71 1.34
C ARG A 47 -3.28 -3.83 2.35
N LEU A 48 -4.02 -2.74 2.53
CA LEU A 48 -5.20 -2.65 3.38
C LEU A 48 -6.44 -2.73 2.47
N VAL A 49 -7.29 -3.72 2.68
CA VAL A 49 -8.49 -3.95 1.88
C VAL A 49 -9.70 -3.86 2.79
N ASP A 50 -10.47 -2.80 2.64
CA ASP A 50 -11.74 -2.63 3.35
C ASP A 50 -12.84 -3.38 2.59
N THR A 51 -13.34 -4.45 3.17
CA THR A 51 -14.48 -5.23 2.64
C THR A 51 -15.77 -4.84 3.36
N ASN A 52 -16.88 -4.73 2.64
CA ASN A 52 -18.19 -4.53 3.26
C ASN A 52 -18.75 -5.84 3.84
N LYS A 53 -19.86 -5.76 4.59
CA LYS A 53 -20.57 -6.92 5.17
C LYS A 53 -21.03 -7.97 4.14
N HIS A 54 -21.03 -7.63 2.84
CA HIS A 54 -21.37 -8.51 1.73
C HIS A 54 -20.12 -9.10 1.03
N GLY A 55 -18.91 -8.85 1.53
CA GLY A 55 -17.67 -9.35 0.95
C GLY A 55 -17.18 -8.59 -0.29
N HIS A 56 -17.78 -7.45 -0.62
CA HIS A 56 -17.28 -6.59 -1.70
C HIS A 56 -16.17 -5.67 -1.19
N THR A 57 -15.04 -5.68 -1.91
CA THR A 57 -13.95 -4.74 -1.70
C THR A 57 -14.42 -3.32 -1.99
N THR A 58 -14.51 -2.50 -0.96
CA THR A 58 -14.96 -1.10 -1.06
C THR A 58 -13.80 -0.14 -1.23
N ARG A 59 -12.67 -0.40 -0.57
CA ARG A 59 -11.47 0.43 -0.66
C ARG A 59 -10.21 -0.41 -0.57
N VAL A 60 -9.23 -0.04 -1.38
CA VAL A 60 -7.87 -0.60 -1.32
C VAL A 60 -6.91 0.55 -1.02
N ARG A 61 -6.13 0.39 0.04
CA ARG A 61 -5.13 1.34 0.50
C ARG A 61 -3.78 0.63 0.62
N TYR A 62 -2.73 1.39 0.47
CA TYR A 62 -1.36 0.93 0.57
C TYR A 62 -0.63 1.78 1.61
N THR A 63 0.16 1.11 2.43
CA THR A 63 1.02 1.75 3.44
C THR A 63 2.41 1.14 3.35
N ILE A 64 3.45 1.93 3.59
CA ILE A 64 4.79 1.37 3.73
C ILE A 64 4.85 0.60 5.04
N CYS A 65 5.40 -0.61 4.99
CA CYS A 65 5.73 -1.36 6.18
C CYS A 65 7.08 -0.81 6.68
N LYS A 66 7.03 0.20 7.56
CA LYS A 66 8.24 0.68 8.23
C LYS A 66 8.74 -0.45 9.12
N GLN A 67 9.81 -1.12 8.69
CA GLN A 67 10.53 -2.09 9.52
C GLN A 67 11.23 -1.44 10.73
N ASP A 68 11.16 -0.11 10.84
CA ASP A 68 11.79 0.66 11.91
C ASP A 68 10.70 1.29 12.80
N GLY A 69 10.14 0.45 13.65
CA GLY A 69 9.34 0.82 14.80
C GLY A 69 9.52 -0.28 15.81
N LEU A 70 10.45 -0.09 16.74
CA LEU A 70 10.84 -1.02 17.80
C LEU A 70 9.73 -2.02 18.17
N SER A 71 10.02 -3.31 18.01
CA SER A 71 9.31 -4.38 18.71
C SER A 71 9.48 -4.19 20.23
N LEU A 72 8.63 -3.34 20.82
CA LEU A 72 8.43 -3.30 22.26
C LEU A 72 7.44 -4.41 22.60
N ASN A 73 8.00 -5.59 22.84
CA ASN A 73 7.25 -6.73 23.35
C ASN A 73 6.99 -6.48 24.84
N VAL A 74 5.86 -5.84 25.18
CA VAL A 74 5.38 -5.79 26.55
C VAL A 74 4.54 -7.04 26.78
N MET A 75 5.13 -8.00 27.50
CA MET A 75 4.38 -9.05 28.16
C MET A 75 3.79 -8.45 29.44
N MET A 76 2.47 -8.56 29.63
CA MET A 76 1.82 -8.46 30.94
C MET A 76 1.36 -9.85 31.36
#